data_AF-A0A965Y3B1-F1
#
_entry.id   AF-A0A965Y3B1-F1
#
_cell.length_a   1.000
_cell.length_b   1.000
_cell.length_c   1.000
_cell.angle_alpha   90.00
_cell.angle_beta   90.00
_cell.angle_gamma   90.00
#
_symmetry.space_group_name_H-M   'P 1'
#
loop_
_entity.id
_entity.type
_entity.pdbx_description
1 polymer ?
#
loop_
_entity_poly.entity_id
_entity_poly.type
_entity_poly.pdbx_seq_one_letter_code
_entity_poly.pdbx_strand_id
1 'polypeptide(L)' 'VAIHYNSPNQKWLENVTVSEMDQLEKEGHFKAGSMGPKVRAAVRFVRNGGDRAVIASLEEALEALEGKAGTQIHKS' A
#
# COMPACT_ATOMS: atom_id res chain seq x y z
N VAL A 1 2.96 -3.79 -2.42
CA VAL A 1 3.39 -2.45 -2.91
C VAL A 1 4.88 -2.29 -2.67
N ALA A 2 5.64 -1.61 -3.54
CA ALA A 2 7.09 -1.47 -3.38
C ALA A 2 7.58 -0.02 -3.56
N ILE A 3 8.65 0.33 -2.86
CA ILE A 3 9.47 1.52 -3.11
C ILE A 3 10.71 1.11 -3.91
N HIS A 4 11.31 2.07 -4.62
CA HIS A 4 12.42 1.84 -5.56
C HIS A 4 12.15 0.70 -6.56
N TYR A 5 10.92 0.63 -7.08
CA TYR A 5 10.47 -0.42 -7.99
C TYR A 5 11.35 -0.53 -9.26
N ASN A 6 11.69 -1.76 -9.67
CA ASN A 6 12.63 -2.05 -10.76
C ASN A 6 14.05 -1.48 -10.54
N SER A 7 14.52 -1.47 -9.29
CA SER A 7 15.90 -1.13 -8.96
C SER A 7 16.52 -2.15 -7.99
N PRO A 8 17.85 -2.18 -7.84
CA PRO A 8 18.52 -3.04 -6.86
C PRO A 8 18.07 -2.82 -5.42
N ASN A 9 17.56 -1.62 -5.10
CA ASN A 9 17.12 -1.24 -3.76
C ASN A 9 15.61 -1.42 -3.57
N GLN A 10 14.95 -2.20 -4.45
CA GLN A 10 13.52 -2.44 -4.36
C GLN A 10 13.16 -3.04 -3.00
N LYS A 11 12.20 -2.42 -2.32
CA LYS A 11 11.71 -2.89 -1.02
C LYS A 11 10.19 -3.00 -1.04
N TRP A 12 9.68 -4.16 -0.68
CA TRP A 12 8.25 -4.39 -0.48
C TRP A 12 7.80 -3.80 0.84
N LEU A 13 6.64 -3.16 0.83
CA LEU A 13 5.97 -2.63 2.00
C LEU A 13 4.99 -3.69 2.52
N GLU A 14 5.06 -3.99 3.81
CA GLU A 14 4.15 -4.92 4.47
C GLU A 14 3.18 -4.14 5.34
N ASN A 15 3.57 -3.68 6.52
CA ASN A 15 2.74 -2.86 7.40
C ASN A 15 3.16 -1.41 7.31
N VAL A 16 2.22 -0.53 6.99
CA VAL A 16 2.46 0.90 6.79
C VAL A 16 1.26 1.71 7.26
N THR A 17 1.54 2.94 7.63
CA THR A 17 0.54 3.94 8.01
C THR A 17 0.10 4.75 6.79
N VAL A 18 -1.07 5.37 6.88
CA VAL A 18 -1.52 6.35 5.89
C VAL A 18 -0.49 7.47 5.69
N SER A 19 0.11 7.98 6.78
CA SER A 19 1.08 9.07 6.72
C SER A 19 2.37 8.67 5.97
N GLU A 20 2.88 7.46 6.20
CA GLU A 20 4.00 6.93 5.43
C GLU A 20 3.65 6.80 3.96
N MET A 21 2.45 6.30 3.64
CA MET A 21 2.01 6.16 2.25
C MET A 21 1.85 7.50 1.53
N ASP A 22 1.35 8.54 2.20
CA ASP A 22 1.30 9.90 1.65
C ASP A 22 2.70 10.45 1.36
N GLN A 23 3.64 10.21 2.27
CA GLN A 23 5.03 10.68 2.12
C GLN A 23 5.71 9.99 0.93
N LEU A 24 5.59 8.66 0.84
CA LEU A 24 6.13 7.88 -0.27
C LEU A 24 5.48 8.23 -1.61
N GLU A 25 4.19 8.60 -1.61
CA GLU A 25 3.52 9.10 -2.81
C GLU A 25 4.09 10.45 -3.26
N LYS A 26 4.32 11.39 -2.33
CA LYS A 26 4.96 12.69 -2.62
C LYS A 26 6.38 12.53 -3.15
N GLU A 27 7.11 11.53 -2.67
CA GLU A 27 8.44 11.15 -3.14
C GLU A 27 8.42 10.49 -4.54
N GLY A 28 7.23 10.22 -5.09
CA GLY A 28 7.07 9.71 -6.45
C GLY A 28 7.29 8.21 -6.59
N HIS A 29 7.23 7.43 -5.51
CA HIS A 29 7.46 5.98 -5.57
C HIS A 29 6.37 5.21 -6.34
N PHE A 30 5.16 5.76 -6.46
CA PHE A 30 4.01 5.05 -7.03
C PHE A 30 3.62 5.59 -8.40
N LYS A 31 3.85 4.80 -9.45
CA LYS A 31 3.54 5.18 -10.85
C LYS A 31 2.06 5.53 -11.03
N ALA A 32 1.79 6.69 -11.63
CA ALA A 32 0.43 7.24 -11.80
C ALA A 32 -0.51 6.35 -12.64
N GLY A 33 0.03 5.54 -13.57
CA GLY A 33 -0.76 4.65 -14.42
C GLY A 33 -1.11 3.29 -13.81
N SER A 34 -0.64 2.97 -12.60
CA SER A 34 -0.83 1.63 -12.03
C SER A 34 -0.98 1.61 -10.51
N MET A 35 0.13 1.82 -9.79
CA MET A 35 0.16 1.66 -8.33
C MET A 35 -0.33 2.92 -7.60
N GLY A 36 -0.06 4.11 -8.14
CA GLY A 36 -0.51 5.38 -7.54
C GLY A 36 -2.01 5.43 -7.29
N PRO A 37 -2.87 5.10 -8.28
CA PRO A 37 -4.32 5.05 -8.06
C PRO A 37 -4.75 4.06 -6.97
N LYS A 38 -4.05 2.92 -6.82
CA LYS A 38 -4.36 1.91 -5.80
C LYS A 38 -4.02 2.42 -4.40
N VAL A 39 -2.85 3.04 -4.25
CA VAL A 39 -2.42 3.66 -2.99
C VAL A 39 -3.39 4.76 -2.58
N ARG A 40 -3.73 5.68 -3.48
CA ARG A 40 -4.67 6.78 -3.19
C ARG A 40 -6.04 6.27 -2.77
N ALA A 41 -6.55 5.24 -3.44
CA ALA A 41 -7.83 4.63 -3.08
C ALA A 41 -7.81 4.02 -1.67
N ALA A 42 -6.77 3.25 -1.35
CA ALA A 42 -6.60 2.64 -0.03
C ALA A 42 -6.43 3.69 1.08
N VAL A 43 -5.57 4.69 0.86
CA VAL A 43 -5.38 5.82 1.79
C VAL A 43 -6.70 6.57 2.00
N ARG A 44 -7.43 6.86 0.93
CA ARG A 44 -8.74 7.54 1.01
C ARG A 44 -9.73 6.71 1.82
N PHE A 45 -9.81 5.40 1.62
CA PHE A 45 -10.70 4.54 2.39
C PHE A 45 -10.41 4.61 3.89
N VAL A 46 -9.14 4.42 4.29
CA VAL A 46 -8.74 4.45 5.70
C VAL A 46 -8.97 5.82 6.34
N ARG A 47 -8.67 6.91 5.62
CA ARG A 47 -8.95 8.28 6.11
C ARG A 47 -10.43 8.56 6.35
N ASN A 48 -11.31 7.94 5.57
CA ASN A 48 -12.76 8.16 5.68
C ASN A 48 -13.45 7.18 6.64
N GLY A 49 -12.70 6.54 7.54
CA GLY A 49 -13.25 5.73 8.62
C GLY A 49 -13.12 4.22 8.43
N GLY A 50 -12.45 3.76 7.36
CA GLY A 50 -12.02 2.37 7.28
C GLY A 50 -10.88 2.09 8.27
N ASP A 51 -10.92 0.94 8.94
CA ASP A 51 -9.89 0.57 9.93
C ASP A 51 -8.56 0.19 9.26
N ARG A 52 -8.63 -0.53 8.14
CA ARG A 52 -7.50 -1.08 7.41
C ARG A 52 -7.85 -1.29 5.93
N ALA A 53 -6.91 -1.00 5.04
CA ALA A 53 -6.96 -1.41 3.64
C ALA A 53 -5.80 -2.37 3.33
N VAL A 54 -6.00 -3.27 2.37
CA VAL A 54 -4.94 -4.17 1.89
C VAL A 54 -4.77 -4.09 0.38
N ILE A 55 -3.51 -4.11 -0.08
CA ILE A 55 -3.17 -4.28 -1.50
C ILE A 55 -2.32 -5.55 -1.63
N ALA A 56 -2.92 -6.59 -2.22
CA ALA A 56 -2.31 -7.91 -2.37
C ALA A 56 -2.55 -8.48 -3.78
N SER A 57 -1.88 -9.59 -4.09
CA SER A 57 -2.23 -10.44 -5.24
C SER A 57 -3.58 -11.12 -5.02
N LEU A 58 -4.23 -11.59 -6.09
CA LEU A 58 -5.52 -12.27 -5.96
C LEU A 58 -5.35 -13.66 -5.33
N GLU A 59 -4.23 -14.30 -5.61
CA GLU A 59 -3.86 -15.63 -5.13
C GLU A 59 -3.69 -15.66 -3.60
N GLU A 60 -3.31 -14.52 -3.01
CA GLU A 60 -3.09 -14.37 -1.55
C GLU A 60 -4.27 -13.67 -0.86
N ALA A 61 -5.46 -13.63 -1.48
CA ALA A 61 -6.56 -12.81 -0.98
C ALA A 61 -7.00 -13.18 0.45
N LEU A 62 -7.00 -14.48 0.80
CA LEU A 62 -7.39 -14.94 2.13
C LEU A 62 -6.34 -14.55 3.18
N GLU A 63 -5.08 -14.81 2.90
CA GLU A 63 -3.95 -14.45 3.76
C GLU A 63 -3.85 -12.94 3.94
N ALA A 64 -4.13 -12.16 2.90
CA ALA A 64 -4.16 -10.71 2.94
C ALA A 64 -5.29 -10.19 3.84
N LEU A 65 -6.48 -10.80 3.78
CA LEU A 65 -7.60 -10.49 4.69
C LEU A 65 -7.24 -10.83 6.14
N GLU A 66 -6.50 -11.91 6.38
CA GLU A 66 -6.01 -12.28 7.70
C GLU A 66 -4.84 -11.40 8.21
N GLY A 67 -4.32 -10.49 7.38
CA GLY A 67 -3.20 -9.63 7.75
C GLY A 67 -1.81 -10.27 7.58
N LYS A 68 -1.72 -11.39 6.86
CA LYS A 68 -0.49 -12.20 6.72
C LYS A 68 0.22 -12.01 5.37
N ALA A 69 -0.40 -11.31 4.43
CA ALA A 69 0.15 -11.07 3.09
C ALA A 69 -0.22 -9.67 2.57
N GLY A 70 0.47 -9.24 1.51
CA GLY A 70 0.24 -7.94 0.88
C GLY A 70 0.66 -6.75 1.75
N THR A 71 0.34 -5.55 1.24
CA THR A 71 0.60 -4.30 1.97
C THR A 71 -0.64 -3.91 2.77
N GLN A 72 -0.51 -3.96 4.09
CA GLN A 72 -1.50 -3.60 5.10
C GLN A 72 -1.35 -2.11 5.44
N ILE A 73 -2.38 -1.32 5.14
CA ILE A 73 -2.40 0.13 5.33
C ILE A 73 -3.32 0.45 6.50
N HIS A 74 -2.74 1.04 7.54
CA HIS A 74 -3.40 1.37 8.80
C HIS A 74 -3.49 2.89 9.00
N LYS A 75 -4.36 3.32 9.91
CA LYS A 75 -4.53 4.74 10.23
C LYS A 75 -3.31 5.34 10.96
N SER A 76 -2.65 4.57 11.81
CA SER A 76 -1.53 4.95 12.68
C SER A 76 -0.61 3.76 12.94
#